data_AF-A0A7H1BHX8-F1
#
_entry.id   AF-A0A7H1BHX8-F1
#
_cell.length_a   1.000
_cell.length_b   1.000
_cell.length_c   1.000
_cell.angle_alpha   90.00
_cell.angle_beta   90.00
_cell.angle_gamma   90.00
#
_symmetry.space_group_name_H-M   'P 1'
#
loop_
_entity.id
_entity.type
_entity.pdbx_description
1 polymer ?
#
loop_
_entity_poly.entity_id
_entity_poly.type
_entity_poly.pdbx_seq_one_letter_code
_entity_poly.pdbx_strand_id
1 'polypeptide(L)'
;MDNLAKWLGAQLDKDASNASSWHTLGCDIHAYLEGDAESVKATMAMFHAAPGAVCDCGVPARVLREIDAKRQLLVLHAPERAVVDGACDQSGTGETQVCRTCGNEAVEPWVNRRPPEGEGDEVAEGVALPYAVAPCATLRLLALPYADRPGYHEDWRP
;
A
#
# COMPACT_ATOMS: atom_id res chain seq x y z
N MET A 1 -5.01 1.77 14.38
CA MET A 1 -3.98 1.92 13.32
C MET A 1 -4.35 1.18 12.02
N ASP A 2 -5.43 0.39 12.01
CA ASP A 2 -6.21 -0.04 10.82
C ASP A 2 -6.62 1.11 9.87
N ASN A 3 -6.57 2.35 10.38
CA ASN A 3 -6.88 3.57 9.65
C ASN A 3 -5.92 3.83 8.48
N LEU A 4 -4.63 3.49 8.58
CA LEU A 4 -3.69 3.71 7.47
C LEU A 4 -4.03 2.82 6.26
N ALA A 5 -4.22 1.51 6.49
CA ALA A 5 -4.53 0.56 5.41
C ALA A 5 -5.86 0.93 4.72
N LYS A 6 -6.89 1.27 5.50
CA LYS A 6 -8.18 1.74 4.98
C LYS A 6 -8.06 3.04 4.19
N TRP A 7 -7.34 4.03 4.72
CA TRP A 7 -7.14 5.31 4.06
C TRP A 7 -6.35 5.15 2.75
N LEU A 8 -5.28 4.36 2.76
CA LEU A 8 -4.46 4.10 1.58
C LEU A 8 -5.26 3.35 0.49
N GLY A 9 -6.12 2.40 0.89
CA GLY A 9 -7.06 1.76 -0.04
C GLY A 9 -7.95 2.78 -0.76
N ALA A 10 -8.53 3.73 -0.02
CA ALA A 10 -9.34 4.80 -0.61
C ALA A 10 -8.53 5.72 -1.55
N GLN A 11 -7.25 5.98 -1.25
CA GLN A 11 -6.39 6.76 -2.16
C GLN A 11 -6.10 6.00 -3.45
N LEU A 12 -5.85 4.69 -3.38
CA LEU A 12 -5.62 3.85 -4.56
C LEU A 12 -6.89 3.75 -5.43
N ASP A 13 -8.08 3.67 -4.83
CA ASP A 13 -9.34 3.69 -5.56
C ASP A 13 -9.55 5.03 -6.30
N LYS A 14 -9.24 6.13 -5.63
CA LYS A 14 -9.28 7.47 -6.23
C LYS A 14 -8.27 7.60 -7.37
N ASP A 15 -7.06 7.11 -7.19
CA ASP A 15 -6.02 7.14 -8.21
C ASP A 15 -6.37 6.26 -9.41
N ALA A 16 -7.00 5.10 -9.20
CA ALA A 16 -7.49 4.25 -10.28
C ALA A 16 -8.57 4.96 -11.10
N SER A 17 -9.55 5.57 -10.42
CA SER A 17 -10.59 6.36 -11.07
C SER A 17 -10.01 7.55 -11.86
N ASN A 18 -9.04 8.24 -11.27
CA ASN A 18 -8.33 9.33 -11.93
C ASN A 18 -7.49 8.85 -13.12
N ALA A 19 -6.77 7.74 -13.02
CA ALA A 19 -5.96 7.21 -14.12
C ALA A 19 -6.83 6.88 -15.33
N SER A 20 -8.03 6.34 -15.11
CA SER A 20 -9.02 6.13 -16.16
C SER A 20 -9.54 7.45 -16.75
N SER A 21 -9.79 8.48 -15.94
CA SER A 21 -10.31 9.77 -16.43
C SER A 21 -9.27 10.64 -17.13
N TRP A 22 -8.04 10.72 -16.61
CA TRP A 22 -6.92 11.42 -17.25
C TRP A 22 -6.54 10.82 -18.59
N HIS A 23 -6.72 9.50 -18.76
CA HIS A 23 -6.54 8.91 -20.08
C HIS A 23 -7.60 9.39 -21.07
N THR A 24 -8.86 9.44 -20.65
CA THR A 24 -9.94 9.98 -21.48
C THR A 24 -9.63 11.41 -21.95
N LEU A 25 -9.10 12.26 -21.06
CA LEU A 25 -8.71 13.65 -21.38
C LEU A 25 -7.38 13.77 -22.15
N GLY A 26 -6.38 12.94 -21.86
CA GLY A 26 -5.06 13.00 -22.49
C GLY A 26 -5.04 12.49 -23.93
N CYS A 27 -5.91 11.54 -24.26
CA CYS A 27 -6.13 11.09 -25.63
C CYS A 27 -6.68 12.20 -26.53
N ASP A 28 -7.54 13.07 -26.00
CA ASP A 28 -8.06 14.23 -26.73
C ASP A 28 -6.93 15.20 -27.12
N ILE A 29 -5.90 15.32 -26.28
CA ILE A 29 -4.76 16.23 -26.50
C ILE A 29 -3.78 15.66 -27.53
N HIS A 30 -3.52 14.35 -27.55
CA HIS A 30 -2.70 13.72 -28.58
C HIS A 30 -3.32 13.86 -29.97
N ALA A 31 -4.64 13.70 -30.08
CA ALA A 31 -5.37 13.97 -31.31
C ALA A 31 -5.21 15.44 -31.77
N TYR A 32 -5.19 16.38 -30.82
CA TYR A 32 -5.09 17.81 -31.07
C TYR A 32 -3.71 18.26 -31.58
N LEU A 33 -2.63 17.62 -31.13
CA LEU A 33 -1.26 18.08 -31.38
C LEU A 33 -0.64 17.53 -32.68
N GLU A 34 -1.19 16.44 -33.24
CA GLU A 34 -0.62 15.77 -34.42
C GLU A 34 -1.52 15.82 -35.68
N GLY A 35 -2.78 16.26 -35.57
CA GLY A 35 -3.76 16.24 -36.66
C GLY A 35 -4.21 17.61 -37.18
N ASP A 36 -4.71 17.67 -38.42
CA ASP A 36 -5.47 18.82 -38.92
C ASP A 36 -6.84 18.95 -38.21
N ALA A 37 -7.47 20.12 -38.31
CA ALA A 37 -8.71 20.43 -37.58
C ALA A 37 -9.89 19.47 -37.88
N GLU A 38 -9.96 18.86 -39.07
CA GLU A 38 -10.99 17.88 -39.41
C GLU A 38 -10.65 16.50 -38.82
N SER A 39 -9.37 16.12 -38.82
CA SER A 39 -8.89 14.92 -38.12
C SER A 39 -9.16 14.98 -36.61
N VAL A 40 -9.03 16.17 -35.99
CA VAL A 40 -9.38 16.39 -34.58
C VAL A 40 -10.89 16.21 -34.35
N LYS A 41 -11.74 16.85 -35.17
CA LYS A 41 -13.21 16.72 -35.06
C LYS A 41 -13.69 15.28 -35.22
N ALA A 42 -13.16 14.55 -36.20
CA ALA A 42 -13.52 13.16 -36.44
C ALA A 42 -13.15 12.29 -35.23
N THR A 43 -11.96 12.51 -34.67
CA THR A 43 -11.48 11.82 -33.47
C THR A 43 -12.34 12.12 -32.23
N MET A 44 -12.70 13.39 -32.00
CA MET A 44 -13.61 13.77 -30.91
C MET A 44 -14.99 13.13 -31.06
N ALA A 45 -15.57 13.13 -32.27
CA ALA A 45 -16.84 12.47 -32.53
C ALA A 45 -16.78 10.96 -32.26
N MET A 46 -15.65 10.32 -32.57
CA MET A 46 -15.40 8.91 -32.32
C MET A 46 -15.26 8.60 -30.82
N PHE A 47 -14.55 9.44 -30.04
CA PHE A 47 -14.45 9.31 -28.59
C PHE A 47 -15.80 9.54 -27.87
N HIS A 48 -16.63 10.45 -28.38
CA HIS A 48 -17.99 10.64 -27.88
C HIS A 48 -18.92 9.45 -28.19
N ALA A 49 -18.76 8.83 -29.36
CA ALA A 49 -19.55 7.67 -29.78
C ALA A 49 -19.13 6.36 -29.08
N ALA A 50 -17.86 6.25 -28.67
CA ALA A 50 -17.31 5.11 -27.95
C ALA A 50 -16.37 5.59 -26.82
N PRO A 51 -16.92 5.92 -25.64
CA PRO A 51 -16.11 6.28 -24.48
C PRO A 51 -15.10 5.17 -24.18
N GLY A 52 -13.81 5.49 -24.30
CA GLY A 52 -12.72 4.53 -24.09
C GLY A 52 -12.18 3.84 -25.35
N ALA A 53 -12.29 4.44 -26.54
CA ALA A 53 -11.56 4.04 -27.76
C ALA A 53 -10.03 4.16 -27.60
N VAL A 54 -9.49 3.27 -26.77
CA VAL A 54 -8.15 2.70 -26.68
C VAL A 54 -7.04 3.48 -27.42
N CYS A 55 -6.37 4.38 -26.71
CA CYS A 55 -5.03 4.78 -27.10
C CYS A 55 -4.04 3.65 -26.78
N ASP A 56 -3.13 3.37 -27.71
CA ASP A 56 -2.17 2.27 -27.68
C ASP A 56 -0.90 2.57 -26.87
N CYS A 57 -0.82 3.72 -26.21
CA CYS A 57 0.37 4.14 -25.45
C CYS A 57 0.69 3.21 -24.27
N GLY A 58 -0.24 2.34 -23.87
CA GLY A 58 -0.07 1.36 -22.80
C GLY A 58 0.05 1.94 -21.39
N VAL A 59 0.10 3.26 -21.25
CA VAL A 59 0.29 3.97 -19.97
C VAL A 59 -0.85 3.70 -18.97
N PRO A 60 -2.14 3.77 -19.33
CA PRO A 60 -3.22 3.49 -18.38
C PRO A 60 -3.17 2.06 -17.87
N ALA A 61 -2.94 1.10 -18.77
CA ALA A 61 -2.83 -0.30 -18.40
C ALA A 61 -1.65 -0.56 -17.46
N ARG A 62 -0.51 0.12 -17.67
CA ARG A 62 0.62 0.06 -16.74
C ARG A 62 0.28 0.65 -15.38
N VAL A 63 -0.29 1.86 -15.32
CA VAL A 63 -0.65 2.54 -14.07
C VAL A 63 -1.66 1.71 -13.27
N LEU A 64 -2.67 1.14 -13.93
CA LEU A 64 -3.65 0.26 -13.27
C LEU A 64 -2.99 -1.00 -12.71
N ARG A 65 -2.06 -1.63 -13.44
CA ARG A 65 -1.26 -2.77 -12.91
C ARG A 65 -0.42 -2.38 -11.70
N GLU A 66 0.17 -1.19 -11.69
CA GLU A 66 0.91 -0.69 -10.52
C GLU A 66 -0.01 -0.46 -9.32
N ILE A 67 -1.20 0.11 -9.53
CA ILE A 67 -2.21 0.27 -8.47
C ILE A 67 -2.66 -1.09 -7.94
N ASP A 68 -2.92 -2.06 -8.81
CA ASP A 68 -3.32 -3.40 -8.40
C ASP A 68 -2.21 -4.12 -7.61
N ALA A 69 -0.94 -3.95 -8.00
CA ALA A 69 0.19 -4.45 -7.21
C ALA A 69 0.23 -3.81 -5.81
N LYS A 70 -0.03 -2.50 -5.70
CA LYS A 70 -0.10 -1.80 -4.40
C LYS A 70 -1.28 -2.28 -3.55
N ARG A 71 -2.42 -2.61 -4.17
CA ARG A 71 -3.57 -3.23 -3.47
C ARG A 71 -3.23 -4.61 -2.94
N GLN A 72 -2.48 -5.42 -3.69
CA GLN A 72 -2.00 -6.72 -3.20
C GLN A 72 -1.07 -6.55 -1.99
N LEU A 73 -0.17 -5.56 -2.01
CA LEU A 73 0.66 -5.22 -0.85
C LEU A 73 -0.19 -4.80 0.36
N LEU A 74 -1.26 -4.02 0.16
CA LEU A 74 -2.19 -3.68 1.24
C LEU A 74 -2.82 -4.93 1.88
N VAL A 75 -3.25 -5.90 1.07
CA VAL A 75 -3.84 -7.15 1.56
C VAL A 75 -2.81 -7.97 2.35
N LEU A 76 -1.60 -8.12 1.80
CA LEU A 76 -0.52 -8.88 2.45
C LEU A 76 -0.09 -8.25 3.78
N HIS A 77 -0.06 -6.92 3.86
CA HIS A 77 0.40 -6.21 5.05
C HIS A 77 -0.73 -5.69 5.94
N ALA A 78 -1.98 -6.09 5.68
CA ALA A 78 -3.12 -5.67 6.47
C ALA A 78 -2.91 -6.03 7.96
N PRO A 79 -3.18 -5.08 8.88
CA PRO A 79 -3.02 -5.33 10.30
C PRO A 79 -4.03 -6.38 10.76
N GLU A 80 -3.54 -7.36 11.49
CA GLU A 80 -4.37 -8.35 12.18
C GLU A 80 -4.32 -8.07 13.68
N ARG A 81 -5.44 -8.31 14.38
CA ARG A 81 -5.44 -8.31 15.84
C ARG A 81 -4.76 -9.56 16.34
N ALA A 82 -3.71 -9.39 17.13
CA ALA A 82 -3.08 -10.46 17.88
C ALA A 82 -3.39 -10.30 19.36
N VAL A 83 -3.74 -11.41 20.00
CA VAL A 83 -3.74 -11.53 21.46
C VAL A 83 -2.34 -12.00 21.85
N VAL A 84 -1.60 -11.15 22.54
CA VAL A 84 -0.30 -11.52 23.13
C VAL A 84 -0.55 -11.98 24.56
N ASP A 85 -0.48 -13.29 24.78
CA ASP A 85 -0.40 -13.85 26.13
C ASP A 85 1.02 -13.67 26.66
N GLY A 86 1.18 -12.96 27.78
CA GLY A 86 2.43 -12.96 28.55
C GLY A 86 3.28 -11.68 28.51
N ALA A 87 2.68 -10.49 28.62
CA ALA A 87 3.42 -9.37 29.23
C ALA A 87 3.39 -9.57 30.75
N CYS A 88 4.57 -9.70 31.34
CA CYS A 88 4.80 -9.94 32.75
C CYS A 88 4.31 -8.79 33.64
N ASP A 89 3.03 -8.83 34.02
CA ASP A 89 2.48 -8.66 35.37
C ASP A 89 0.94 -8.60 35.29
N GLN A 90 0.30 -8.79 36.43
CA GLN A 90 -1.11 -9.15 36.53
C GLN A 90 -2.03 -7.96 36.19
N SER A 91 -2.34 -7.72 34.92
CA SER A 91 -3.66 -7.19 34.48
C SER A 91 -3.77 -6.96 32.96
N GLY A 92 -4.24 -7.99 32.24
CA GLY A 92 -4.97 -7.79 30.99
C GLY A 92 -4.29 -8.34 29.74
N THR A 93 -5.05 -9.12 28.98
CA THR A 93 -4.78 -9.44 27.58
C THR A 93 -4.83 -8.13 26.76
N GLY A 94 -3.67 -7.53 26.50
CA GLY A 94 -3.58 -6.38 25.60
C GLY A 94 -3.77 -6.82 24.16
N GLU A 95 -4.88 -6.43 23.51
CA GLU A 95 -5.01 -6.58 22.05
C GLU A 95 -4.02 -5.63 21.35
N THR A 96 -3.16 -6.17 20.50
CA THR A 96 -2.25 -5.37 19.67
C THR A 96 -2.47 -5.65 18.19
N GLN A 97 -2.13 -4.68 17.33
CA GLN A 97 -2.20 -4.86 15.88
C GLN A 97 -0.83 -5.23 15.33
N VAL A 98 -0.74 -6.34 14.62
CA VAL A 98 0.50 -6.88 14.05
C VAL A 98 0.38 -7.06 12.54
N CYS A 99 1.50 -6.99 11.83
CA CYS A 99 1.57 -7.38 10.43
C CYS A 99 2.04 -8.83 10.34
N ARG A 100 1.14 -9.75 9.96
CA ARG A 100 1.46 -11.20 9.88
C ARG A 100 2.58 -11.49 8.89
N THR A 101 2.60 -10.82 7.74
CA THR A 101 3.63 -11.01 6.71
C THR A 101 5.02 -10.65 7.23
N CYS A 102 5.17 -9.47 7.83
CA CYS A 102 6.47 -9.07 8.40
C CYS A 102 6.81 -9.86 9.68
N GLY A 103 5.82 -10.29 10.46
CA GLY A 103 6.02 -11.16 11.63
C GLY A 103 6.57 -12.53 11.25
N ASN A 104 5.97 -13.19 10.26
CA ASN A 104 6.41 -14.52 9.81
C ASN A 104 7.84 -14.51 9.23
N GLU A 105 8.22 -13.45 8.51
CA GLU A 105 9.58 -13.30 7.97
C GLU A 105 10.64 -13.06 9.07
N ALA A 106 10.27 -12.41 10.18
CA ALA A 106 11.18 -12.11 11.29
C ALA A 106 11.46 -13.32 12.22
N VAL A 107 10.62 -14.36 12.16
CA VAL A 107 10.65 -15.52 13.08
C VAL A 107 11.69 -16.57 12.63
N GLU A 108 11.94 -16.71 11.33
CA GLU A 108 12.82 -17.76 10.78
C GLU A 108 14.32 -17.64 11.18
N PRO A 109 14.93 -16.44 11.40
CA PRO A 109 16.34 -16.36 11.83
C PRO A 109 16.59 -16.46 13.35
N TRP A 110 15.55 -16.31 14.19
CA TRP A 110 15.71 -16.14 15.64
C TRP A 110 15.09 -17.25 16.48
N VAL A 111 14.06 -17.97 16.01
CA VAL A 111 13.43 -19.05 16.79
C VAL A 111 14.25 -20.35 16.81
N ASN A 112 15.18 -20.53 15.86
CA ASN A 112 16.01 -21.75 15.77
C ASN A 112 17.47 -21.59 16.25
N ARG A 113 17.85 -20.44 16.82
CA ARG A 113 19.19 -20.29 17.40
C ARG A 113 19.15 -20.81 18.84
N ARG A 114 19.47 -22.10 19.03
CA ARG A 114 19.79 -22.63 20.37
C ARG A 114 20.85 -21.69 20.98
N PRO A 115 20.62 -21.10 22.16
CA PRO A 115 21.66 -20.33 22.83
C PRO A 115 22.91 -21.21 22.93
N PRO A 116 24.13 -20.69 22.67
CA PRO A 116 25.33 -21.45 22.95
C PRO A 116 25.28 -21.89 24.42
N GLU A 117 25.45 -23.18 24.65
CA GLU A 117 25.44 -23.74 26.01
C GLU A 117 26.61 -23.12 26.80
N GLY A 118 26.32 -22.21 27.74
CA GLY A 118 27.29 -21.80 28.75
C GLY A 118 27.57 -20.30 28.99
N GLU A 119 26.73 -19.36 28.57
CA GLU A 119 26.85 -17.95 29.01
C GLU A 119 25.54 -17.49 29.69
N GLY A 120 25.69 -16.81 30.82
CA GLY A 120 24.70 -16.72 31.89
C GLY A 120 23.41 -15.96 31.61
N ASP A 121 22.51 -16.08 32.59
CA ASP A 121 21.14 -15.56 32.73
C ASP A 121 20.96 -14.04 32.62
N GLU A 122 21.65 -13.36 31.71
CA GLU A 122 21.33 -11.97 31.35
C GLU A 122 20.39 -11.98 30.16
N VAL A 123 19.12 -12.32 30.41
CA VAL A 123 18.04 -11.99 29.49
C VAL A 123 18.05 -10.47 29.30
N ALA A 124 18.58 -10.01 28.18
CA ALA A 124 18.58 -8.60 27.82
C ALA A 124 17.16 -8.04 27.99
N GLU A 125 17.01 -7.02 28.85
CA GLU A 125 15.81 -6.18 28.91
C GLU A 125 15.56 -5.63 27.51
N GLY A 126 14.62 -6.25 26.80
CA GLY A 126 14.42 -6.02 25.38
C GLY A 126 13.94 -7.29 24.72
N VAL A 127 12.81 -7.83 25.19
CA VAL A 127 12.06 -8.85 24.45
C VAL A 127 11.78 -8.26 23.08
N ALA A 128 12.55 -8.67 22.08
CA ALA A 128 12.26 -8.38 20.69
C ALA A 128 10.90 -9.02 20.42
N LEU A 129 9.84 -8.20 20.41
CA LEU A 129 8.51 -8.69 20.10
C LEU A 129 8.60 -9.34 18.72
N PRO A 130 8.33 -10.65 18.57
CA PRO A 130 8.47 -11.38 17.31
C PRO A 130 7.42 -10.96 16.26
N TYR A 131 6.74 -9.83 16.51
CA TYR A 131 5.66 -9.30 15.73
C TYR A 131 6.02 -7.88 15.28
N ALA A 132 6.06 -7.67 13.96
CA ALA A 132 6.12 -6.33 13.40
C ALA A 132 4.84 -5.56 13.77
N VAL A 133 4.96 -4.61 14.70
CA VAL A 133 3.84 -3.75 15.13
C VAL A 133 3.31 -2.99 13.92
N ALA A 134 1.99 -3.04 13.73
CA ALA A 134 1.35 -2.35 12.62
C ALA A 134 1.07 -0.86 12.95
N PRO A 135 1.14 0.05 11.95
CA PRO A 135 1.44 -0.22 10.55
C PRO A 135 2.94 -0.45 10.34
N CYS A 136 3.29 -1.50 9.59
CA CYS A 136 4.67 -1.83 9.29
C CYS A 136 5.32 -0.81 8.34
N ALA A 137 6.65 -0.83 8.26
CA ALA A 137 7.42 0.08 7.40
C ALA A 137 6.97 0.05 5.94
N THR A 138 6.60 -1.12 5.40
CA THR A 138 6.09 -1.26 4.03
C THR A 138 4.87 -0.39 3.79
N LEU A 139 3.88 -0.40 4.68
CA LEU A 139 2.68 0.41 4.55
C LEU A 139 2.97 1.91 4.70
N ARG A 140 3.89 2.27 5.61
CA ARG A 140 4.32 3.67 5.81
C ARG A 140 5.00 4.23 4.57
N LEU A 141 5.92 3.46 3.96
CA LEU A 141 6.60 3.83 2.71
C LEU A 141 5.62 3.95 1.54
N LEU A 142 4.64 3.05 1.45
CA LEU A 142 3.61 3.10 0.41
C LEU A 142 2.71 4.34 0.55
N ALA A 143 2.59 4.90 1.76
CA ALA A 143 1.81 6.10 2.04
C ALA A 143 2.56 7.41 1.74
N LEU A 144 3.90 7.39 1.63
CA LEU A 144 4.71 8.60 1.40
C LEU A 144 4.31 9.44 0.18
N PRO A 145 3.96 8.86 -0.99
CA PRO A 145 3.50 9.64 -2.14
C PRO A 145 2.21 10.43 -1.88
N TYR A 146 1.51 10.13 -0.78
CA TYR A 146 0.25 10.73 -0.39
C TYR A 146 0.39 11.68 0.80
N ALA A 147 1.61 11.99 1.26
CA ALA A 147 1.85 12.79 2.47
C ALA A 147 1.17 14.17 2.44
N ASP A 148 1.05 14.78 1.25
CA ASP A 148 0.41 16.09 1.07
C ASP A 148 -1.13 16.00 0.93
N ARG A 149 -1.73 14.81 0.99
CA ARG A 149 -3.17 14.64 0.82
C ARG A 149 -3.92 14.85 2.15
N PRO A 150 -5.11 15.48 2.12
CA PRO A 150 -5.95 15.59 3.30
C PRO A 150 -6.25 14.21 3.93
N GLY A 151 -6.12 14.15 5.25
CA GLY A 151 -6.32 12.92 6.03
C GLY A 151 -5.07 12.04 6.16
N TYR A 152 -3.93 12.42 5.56
CA TYR A 152 -2.64 11.86 5.94
C TYR A 152 -2.29 12.27 7.38
N HIS A 153 -1.74 11.33 8.16
CA HIS A 153 -1.31 11.57 9.53
C HIS A 153 0.22 11.48 9.63
N GLU A 154 0.88 12.43 10.28
CA GLU A 154 2.34 12.46 10.37
C GLU A 154 2.92 11.24 11.10
N ASP A 155 2.18 10.64 12.05
CA ASP A 155 2.57 9.38 12.69
C ASP A 155 2.67 8.18 11.72
N TRP A 156 2.20 8.31 10.48
CA TRP A 156 2.38 7.31 9.42
C TRP A 156 3.68 7.50 8.63
N ARG A 157 4.40 8.59 8.86
CA ARG A 157 5.72 8.81 8.26
C ARG A 157 6.72 7.81 8.87
N PRO A 158 7.57 7.15 8.06
CA PRO A 158 8.59 6.22 8.56
C PRO A 158 9.58 6.86 9.53
#